data_AF-A0A0D3I7P0-F1
#
_entry.id   AF-A0A0D3I7P0-F1
#
_cell.length_a   1.000
_cell.length_b   1.000
_cell.length_c   1.000
_cell.angle_alpha   90.00
_cell.angle_beta   90.00
_cell.angle_gamma   90.00
#
_symmetry.space_group_name_H-M   'P 1'
#
loop_
_entity.id
_entity.type
_entity.pdbx_description
1 polymer ?
#
loop_
_entity_poly.entity_id
_entity_poly.type
_entity_poly.pdbx_seq_one_letter_code
_entity_poly.pdbx_strand_id
1 'polypeptide(L)'
;MYGLQFAEVDHAASWQAAGLIDHFAAVHDDALMPAVFDAVESVAERLLRPDHPGGSKKIETESSFWMPLYEADGSRRAPLNALEAAAHQLHYLAFGDAPTPVIGGEWWLRGEDGDEADRGFRFHFDKDESHLKLRDEIRNPEVSSVTYLGMSGAPTLVLNQTIGHGANEMEPRLAPHGLLAHPHLNRHLIFRGDLNHGVVGPLARQTATERRRLVLLINWWRAPAPSEPRCMPMSEDAWRERGLLEQSSTAASTIAGAKAWMARRPPPSPPAAVTVPPPPAAQGRRHTWIVFEVGDGFVYQYALPHRESVDAEYSLVEWPAGTAIGPLLQMSPAGMPAVIADARPKLHLVLDGRPKLWAGLLPSWLPALHEQYGAALGFVLTDASEHAMLLRRFFGVRAQDAPTAALHNPAGNEKYAMGGQLNEAALREFVRDFLHGRLRPAKEDL
;
A
#
# COMPACT_ATOMS: atom_id res chain seq x y z
N MET A 1 24.20 9.33 3.11
CA MET A 1 22.76 9.17 3.35
C MET A 1 22.41 10.17 4.43
N TYR A 2 21.65 11.21 4.07
CA TYR A 2 20.99 12.03 5.07
C TYR A 2 19.82 11.17 5.57
N GLY A 3 19.73 10.98 6.89
CA GLY A 3 18.63 10.21 7.47
C GLY A 3 17.36 11.02 7.36
N LEU A 4 16.32 10.46 6.75
CA LEU A 4 14.98 11.05 6.72
C LEU A 4 14.57 11.42 8.15
N GLN A 5 14.16 12.66 8.35
CA GLN A 5 13.69 13.13 9.66
C GLN A 5 12.17 12.93 9.74
N PHE A 6 11.70 12.45 10.89
CA PHE A 6 10.27 12.40 11.19
C PHE A 6 9.92 13.60 12.04
N ALA A 7 8.96 14.40 11.57
CA ALA A 7 8.29 15.33 12.46
C ALA A 7 7.52 14.48 13.48
N GLU A 8 7.93 14.51 14.75
CA GLU A 8 7.22 13.82 15.82
C GLU A 8 5.86 14.52 16.01
N VAL A 9 4.84 14.01 15.34
CA VAL A 9 3.48 14.52 15.40
C VAL A 9 2.64 13.53 16.19
N ASP A 10 2.13 13.98 17.33
CA ASP A 10 1.14 13.21 18.08
C ASP A 10 -0.21 13.24 17.36
N HIS A 11 -0.57 12.12 16.75
CA HIS A 11 -1.83 11.89 16.06
C HIS A 11 -2.92 11.28 16.98
N ALA A 12 -2.62 11.00 18.26
CA ALA A 12 -3.52 10.25 19.14
C ALA A 12 -4.90 10.89 19.27
N ALA A 13 -5.00 12.22 19.32
CA ALA A 13 -6.27 12.93 19.39
C ALA A 13 -7.16 12.65 18.16
N SER A 14 -6.59 12.70 16.96
CA SER A 14 -7.31 12.42 15.72
C SER A 14 -7.70 10.95 15.62
N TRP A 15 -6.81 10.05 16.01
CA TRP A 15 -7.10 8.62 16.00
C TRP A 15 -8.16 8.25 17.02
N GLN A 16 -8.13 8.84 18.21
CA GLN A 16 -9.18 8.66 19.20
C GLN A 16 -10.53 9.17 18.67
N ALA A 17 -10.57 10.37 18.08
CA ALA A 17 -11.77 10.91 17.45
C ALA A 17 -12.30 10.02 16.31
N ALA A 18 -11.39 9.39 15.56
CA ALA A 18 -11.71 8.47 14.47
C ALA A 18 -12.06 7.03 14.91
N GLY A 19 -12.00 6.72 16.21
CA GLY A 19 -12.13 5.34 16.70
C GLY A 19 -10.98 4.41 16.25
N LEU A 20 -9.83 5.00 15.91
CA LEU A 20 -8.64 4.33 15.40
C LEU A 20 -7.51 4.18 16.45
N ILE A 21 -7.79 4.41 17.73
CA ILE A 21 -6.80 4.25 18.80
C ILE A 21 -6.57 2.76 19.12
N ASP A 22 -7.67 2.00 19.21
CA ASP A 22 -7.66 0.55 19.51
C ASP A 22 -7.69 -0.30 18.23
N HIS A 23 -7.90 0.34 17.07
CA HIS A 23 -7.98 -0.29 15.75
C HIS A 23 -7.21 0.54 14.73
N PHE A 24 -6.42 -0.06 13.85
CA PHE A 24 -5.63 0.72 12.89
C PHE A 24 -6.43 1.13 11.63
N ALA A 25 -7.60 0.52 11.41
CA ALA A 25 -8.48 0.77 10.27
C ALA A 25 -9.94 0.39 10.58
N ALA A 26 -10.90 0.99 9.86
CA ALA A 26 -12.33 0.70 9.95
C ALA A 26 -13.01 0.79 8.58
N VAL A 27 -14.11 0.04 8.41
CA VAL A 27 -14.89 -0.01 7.17
C VAL A 27 -16.35 0.35 7.46
N HIS A 28 -16.92 1.17 6.58
CA HIS A 28 -18.28 1.66 6.68
C HIS A 28 -19.00 1.46 5.35
N ASP A 29 -20.01 0.58 5.31
CA ASP A 29 -20.88 0.39 4.14
C ASP A 29 -22.06 1.37 4.18
N ASP A 30 -22.46 1.90 3.03
CA ASP A 30 -23.45 2.98 2.92
C ASP A 30 -23.00 4.28 3.62
N ALA A 31 -21.72 4.63 3.43
CA ALA A 31 -21.07 5.75 4.09
C ALA A 31 -21.70 7.12 3.76
N LEU A 32 -22.02 7.34 2.49
CA LEU A 32 -22.66 8.53 1.98
C LEU A 32 -24.18 8.35 1.93
N MET A 33 -24.93 9.45 2.09
CA MET A 33 -26.36 9.45 1.79
C MET A 33 -26.55 9.10 0.30
N PRO A 34 -27.59 8.33 -0.09
CA PRO A 34 -27.76 7.91 -1.47
C PRO A 34 -27.67 9.05 -2.49
N ALA A 35 -28.36 10.18 -2.25
CA ALA A 35 -28.31 11.34 -3.14
C ALA A 35 -26.90 11.98 -3.24
N VAL A 36 -26.11 11.95 -2.17
CA VAL A 36 -24.72 12.45 -2.19
C VAL A 36 -23.82 11.45 -2.93
N PHE A 37 -24.00 10.15 -2.68
CA PHE A 37 -23.28 9.09 -3.38
C PHE A 37 -23.50 9.16 -4.89
N ASP A 38 -24.75 9.18 -5.34
CA ASP A 38 -25.13 9.23 -6.76
C ASP A 38 -24.53 10.48 -7.44
N ALA A 39 -24.54 11.62 -6.75
CA ALA A 39 -23.96 12.86 -7.25
C ALA A 39 -22.42 12.78 -7.38
N VAL A 40 -21.74 12.20 -6.38
CA VAL A 40 -20.28 11.98 -6.42
C VAL A 40 -19.90 10.98 -7.50
N GLU A 41 -20.61 9.87 -7.63
CA GLU A 41 -20.38 8.88 -8.67
C GLU A 41 -20.53 9.52 -10.05
N SER A 42 -21.61 10.29 -10.27
CA SER A 42 -21.83 11.03 -11.51
C SER A 42 -20.70 12.02 -11.81
N VAL A 43 -20.23 12.77 -10.80
CA VAL A 43 -19.10 13.69 -10.93
C VAL A 43 -17.82 12.93 -11.28
N ALA A 44 -17.53 11.82 -10.61
CA ALA A 44 -16.34 11.02 -10.83
C ALA A 44 -16.31 10.41 -12.24
N GLU A 45 -17.45 9.88 -12.68
CA GLU A 45 -17.67 9.39 -14.04
C GLU A 45 -17.40 10.47 -15.10
N ARG A 46 -17.85 11.71 -14.87
CA ARG A 46 -17.59 12.83 -15.78
C ARG A 46 -16.12 13.24 -15.79
N LEU A 47 -15.47 13.39 -14.63
CA LEU A 47 -14.11 13.90 -14.55
C LEU A 47 -13.04 12.91 -15.00
N LEU A 48 -13.33 11.60 -14.91
CA LEU A 48 -12.37 10.57 -15.33
C LEU A 48 -12.53 10.16 -16.80
N ARG A 49 -13.50 10.74 -17.51
CA ARG A 49 -13.65 10.59 -18.96
C ARG A 49 -12.52 11.33 -19.70
N PRO A 50 -11.76 10.65 -20.57
CA PRO A 50 -10.67 11.29 -21.31
C PRO A 50 -11.11 12.45 -22.23
N ASP A 51 -12.37 12.45 -22.66
CA ASP A 51 -12.98 13.46 -23.54
C ASP A 51 -13.59 14.65 -22.79
N HIS A 52 -13.64 14.61 -21.45
CA HIS A 52 -14.14 15.73 -20.65
C HIS A 52 -13.09 16.86 -20.60
N PRO A 53 -13.48 18.15 -20.70
CA PRO A 53 -12.56 19.26 -20.44
C PRO A 53 -11.93 19.17 -19.05
N GLY A 54 -10.60 19.09 -18.98
CA GLY A 54 -9.87 18.86 -17.72
C GLY A 54 -9.95 17.43 -17.19
N GLY A 55 -10.56 16.51 -17.94
CA GLY A 55 -10.63 15.10 -17.63
C GLY A 55 -9.31 14.39 -17.93
N SER A 56 -9.03 13.38 -17.13
CA SER A 56 -7.89 12.48 -17.32
C SER A 56 -8.25 11.14 -16.69
N LYS A 57 -7.70 10.03 -17.21
CA LYS A 57 -7.90 8.70 -16.60
C LYS A 57 -7.49 8.69 -15.11
N LYS A 58 -6.61 9.61 -14.73
CA LYS A 58 -6.12 9.82 -13.39
C LYS A 58 -5.99 11.31 -13.15
N ILE A 59 -6.87 11.87 -12.31
CA ILE A 59 -6.63 13.21 -11.80
C ILE A 59 -5.37 13.24 -10.91
N GLU A 60 -4.87 12.05 -10.51
CA GLU A 60 -3.65 11.82 -9.72
C GLU A 60 -2.32 12.22 -10.37
N THR A 61 -2.18 12.29 -11.71
CA THR A 61 -0.83 12.25 -12.29
C THR A 61 0.02 13.50 -12.04
N GLU A 62 -0.60 14.63 -11.68
CA GLU A 62 0.14 15.85 -11.38
C GLU A 62 -0.22 16.52 -10.03
N SER A 63 -1.46 16.37 -9.52
CA SER A 63 -1.91 17.09 -8.31
C SER A 63 -3.16 16.48 -7.65
N SER A 64 -3.21 16.54 -6.33
CA SER A 64 -4.41 16.41 -5.50
C SER A 64 -5.00 17.80 -5.20
N PHE A 65 -6.20 17.85 -4.62
CA PHE A 65 -6.85 19.12 -4.29
C PHE A 65 -7.08 19.30 -2.80
N TRP A 66 -6.77 20.50 -2.33
CA TRP A 66 -7.04 20.92 -0.96
C TRP A 66 -8.49 21.43 -0.84
N MET A 67 -9.18 20.96 0.21
CA MET A 67 -10.48 21.43 0.61
C MET A 67 -10.47 21.79 2.10
N PRO A 68 -10.48 23.09 2.47
CA PRO A 68 -10.62 23.49 3.86
C PRO A 68 -12.03 23.17 4.35
N LEU A 69 -12.14 22.67 5.59
CA LEU A 69 -13.43 22.34 6.20
C LEU A 69 -14.05 23.51 6.97
N TYR A 70 -13.23 24.50 7.30
CA TYR A 70 -13.60 25.65 8.12
C TYR A 70 -13.23 26.95 7.42
N GLU A 71 -14.02 27.98 7.66
CA GLU A 71 -13.73 29.36 7.31
C GLU A 71 -12.66 29.95 8.24
N ALA A 72 -12.13 31.12 7.89
CA ALA A 72 -11.10 31.80 8.69
C ALA A 72 -11.57 32.18 10.11
N ASP A 73 -12.88 32.32 10.32
CA ASP A 73 -13.48 32.56 11.64
C ASP A 73 -13.74 31.27 12.45
N GLY A 74 -13.33 30.11 11.90
CA GLY A 74 -13.52 28.80 12.51
C GLY A 74 -14.90 28.19 12.30
N SER A 75 -15.84 28.90 11.66
CA SER A 75 -17.13 28.33 11.31
C SER A 75 -16.99 27.25 10.24
N ARG A 76 -17.90 26.28 10.21
CA ARG A 76 -17.87 25.20 9.22
C ARG A 76 -18.24 25.78 7.85
N ARG A 77 -17.39 25.54 6.84
CA ARG A 77 -17.65 25.96 5.47
C ARG A 77 -18.87 25.24 4.89
N ALA A 78 -19.65 25.91 4.06
CA ALA A 78 -20.73 25.27 3.30
C ALA A 78 -20.13 24.58 2.05
N PRO A 79 -20.54 23.33 1.74
CA PRO A 79 -20.03 22.66 0.55
C PRO A 79 -20.53 23.32 -0.73
N LEU A 80 -19.64 23.52 -1.69
CA LEU A 80 -19.93 24.14 -2.98
C LEU A 80 -20.41 23.14 -4.04
N ASN A 81 -20.18 21.85 -3.83
CA ASN A 81 -20.48 20.78 -4.78
C ASN A 81 -20.62 19.42 -4.09
N ALA A 82 -20.94 18.38 -4.86
CA ALA A 82 -21.13 17.01 -4.37
C ALA A 82 -19.88 16.40 -3.70
N LEU A 83 -18.67 16.70 -4.20
CA LEU A 83 -17.42 16.19 -3.62
C LEU A 83 -17.16 16.84 -2.25
N GLU A 84 -17.36 18.16 -2.13
CA GLU A 84 -17.26 18.84 -0.83
C GLU A 84 -18.34 18.36 0.13
N ALA A 85 -19.58 18.16 -0.35
CA ALA A 85 -20.67 17.59 0.46
C ALA A 85 -20.31 16.21 1.01
N ALA A 86 -19.76 15.34 0.16
CA ALA A 86 -19.28 14.02 0.56
C ALA A 86 -18.14 14.13 1.56
N ALA A 87 -17.16 14.99 1.33
CA ALA A 87 -16.06 15.19 2.25
C ALA A 87 -16.55 15.70 3.63
N HIS A 88 -17.54 16.59 3.68
CA HIS A 88 -18.15 17.00 4.94
C HIS A 88 -18.84 15.82 5.66
N GLN A 89 -19.59 14.98 4.94
CA GLN A 89 -20.24 13.80 5.50
C GLN A 89 -19.21 12.75 5.97
N LEU A 90 -18.17 12.48 5.18
CA LEU A 90 -17.12 11.51 5.51
C LEU A 90 -16.23 11.99 6.66
N HIS A 91 -15.96 13.29 6.75
CA HIS A 91 -15.34 13.86 7.94
C HIS A 91 -16.19 13.64 9.19
N TYR A 92 -17.51 13.86 9.11
CA TYR A 92 -18.40 13.61 10.24
C TYR A 92 -18.48 12.12 10.59
N LEU A 93 -18.47 11.25 9.59
CA LEU A 93 -18.38 9.79 9.79
C LEU A 93 -17.11 9.40 10.54
N ALA A 94 -15.96 9.96 10.16
CA ALA A 94 -14.69 9.68 10.80
C ALA A 94 -14.64 10.29 12.21
N PHE A 95 -14.80 11.60 12.35
CA PHE A 95 -14.46 12.32 13.59
C PHE A 95 -15.66 12.70 14.47
N GLY A 96 -16.89 12.50 13.98
CA GLY A 96 -18.11 12.92 14.67
C GLY A 96 -18.13 14.43 14.95
N ASP A 97 -18.59 14.78 16.15
CA ASP A 97 -18.54 16.14 16.72
C ASP A 97 -17.33 16.33 17.66
N ALA A 98 -16.41 15.35 17.73
CA ALA A 98 -15.26 15.45 18.61
C ALA A 98 -14.32 16.57 18.14
N PRO A 99 -13.72 17.34 19.07
CA PRO A 99 -12.63 18.24 18.72
C PRO A 99 -11.51 17.47 18.03
N THR A 100 -11.10 17.94 16.87
CA THR A 100 -10.05 17.31 16.06
C THR A 100 -9.10 18.38 15.54
N PRO A 101 -7.78 18.11 15.46
CA PRO A 101 -6.82 19.04 14.86
C PRO A 101 -6.93 19.09 13.33
N VAL A 102 -7.77 18.27 12.71
CA VAL A 102 -8.01 18.24 11.26
C VAL A 102 -8.64 19.56 10.80
N ILE A 103 -7.99 20.21 9.83
CA ILE A 103 -8.43 21.50 9.27
C ILE A 103 -9.03 21.37 7.86
N GLY A 104 -8.76 20.26 7.17
CA GLY A 104 -9.14 20.07 5.78
C GLY A 104 -8.88 18.66 5.27
N GLY A 105 -9.35 18.41 4.05
CA GLY A 105 -9.12 17.19 3.31
C GLY A 105 -8.35 17.47 2.02
N GLU A 106 -7.30 16.70 1.77
CA GLU A 106 -6.72 16.53 0.45
C GLU A 106 -7.50 15.42 -0.26
N TRP A 107 -8.07 15.68 -1.42
CA TRP A 107 -8.88 14.70 -2.14
C TRP A 107 -8.46 14.55 -3.60
N TRP A 108 -8.73 13.37 -4.14
CA TRP A 108 -8.59 13.06 -5.56
C TRP A 108 -9.47 11.87 -5.94
N LEU A 109 -9.69 11.72 -7.25
CA LEU A 109 -10.44 10.63 -7.85
C LEU A 109 -9.51 9.74 -8.66
N ARG A 110 -9.79 8.43 -8.62
CA ARG A 110 -9.07 7.46 -9.44
C ARG A 110 -10.03 6.49 -10.10
N GLY A 111 -9.91 6.38 -11.42
CA GLY A 111 -10.54 5.35 -12.23
C GLY A 111 -9.47 4.47 -12.85
N GLU A 112 -9.61 3.15 -12.72
CA GLU A 112 -8.75 2.19 -13.40
C GLU A 112 -9.63 1.24 -14.20
N ASP A 113 -9.33 1.08 -15.49
CA ASP A 113 -10.09 0.25 -16.41
C ASP A 113 -9.32 -1.02 -16.80
N GLY A 114 -10.04 -2.11 -17.06
CA GLY A 114 -9.50 -3.33 -17.64
C GLY A 114 -8.34 -3.91 -16.83
N ASP A 115 -7.24 -4.24 -17.51
CA ASP A 115 -6.05 -4.81 -16.86
C ASP A 115 -5.41 -3.86 -15.84
N GLU A 116 -5.61 -2.54 -15.94
CA GLU A 116 -5.06 -1.60 -14.96
C GLU A 116 -5.75 -1.72 -13.61
N ALA A 117 -7.07 -2.02 -13.60
CA ALA A 117 -7.83 -2.27 -12.38
C ALA A 117 -7.35 -3.53 -11.63
N ASP A 118 -6.76 -4.47 -12.38
CA ASP A 118 -6.29 -5.77 -11.89
C ASP A 118 -4.77 -5.77 -11.59
N ARG A 119 -4.02 -4.75 -12.03
CA ARG A 119 -2.57 -4.62 -11.74
C ARG A 119 -2.30 -4.25 -10.28
N GLY A 120 -3.25 -3.60 -9.63
CA GLY A 120 -3.08 -3.05 -8.30
C GLY A 120 -2.21 -1.80 -8.25
N PHE A 121 -1.89 -1.38 -7.03
CA PHE A 121 -1.12 -0.17 -6.74
C PHE A 121 -0.06 -0.49 -5.71
N ARG A 122 1.10 0.13 -5.88
CA ARG A 122 2.27 -0.11 -5.02
C ARG A 122 1.93 0.20 -3.57
N PHE A 123 2.53 -0.57 -2.67
CA PHE A 123 2.47 -0.29 -1.26
C PHE A 123 3.25 0.99 -0.97
N HIS A 124 2.65 1.89 -0.21
CA HIS A 124 3.19 3.19 0.08
C HIS A 124 2.55 3.77 1.35
N PHE A 125 3.11 4.89 1.76
CA PHE A 125 2.57 5.77 2.79
C PHE A 125 2.07 7.04 2.12
N ASP A 126 0.89 7.48 2.51
CA ASP A 126 0.40 8.81 2.16
C ASP A 126 1.27 9.85 2.85
N LYS A 127 1.76 10.82 2.09
CA LYS A 127 2.68 11.83 2.61
C LYS A 127 2.58 13.12 1.81
N ASP A 128 2.96 14.22 2.45
CA ASP A 128 3.18 15.48 1.76
C ASP A 128 4.47 15.37 0.91
N GLU A 129 4.31 14.93 -0.34
CA GLU A 129 5.41 14.71 -1.29
C GLU A 129 6.24 15.99 -1.54
N SER A 130 5.58 17.15 -1.49
CA SER A 130 6.24 18.44 -1.65
C SER A 130 7.09 18.79 -0.42
N HIS A 131 6.56 18.58 0.79
CA HIS A 131 7.32 18.76 2.03
C HIS A 131 8.50 17.81 2.11
N LEU A 132 8.30 16.52 1.79
CA LEU A 132 9.38 15.52 1.74
C LEU A 132 10.50 15.97 0.79
N LYS A 133 10.16 16.40 -0.42
CA LYS A 133 11.16 16.85 -1.40
C LYS A 133 11.94 18.08 -0.94
N LEU A 134 11.30 19.00 -0.21
CA LEU A 134 11.89 20.28 0.20
C LEU A 134 12.65 20.20 1.52
N ARG A 135 12.22 19.32 2.43
CA ARG A 135 12.69 19.27 3.82
C ARG A 135 13.33 17.94 4.21
N ASP A 136 13.25 16.92 3.36
CA ASP A 136 13.68 15.55 3.69
C ASP A 136 12.97 15.01 4.95
N GLU A 137 11.72 15.46 5.14
CA GLU A 137 10.87 15.14 6.28
C GLU A 137 9.58 14.47 5.81
N ILE A 138 9.20 13.37 6.46
CA ILE A 138 7.92 12.71 6.18
C ILE A 138 6.85 13.33 7.06
N ARG A 139 5.77 13.78 6.43
CA ARG A 139 4.54 14.22 7.10
C ARG A 139 3.37 13.44 6.53
N ASN A 140 2.70 12.68 7.38
CA ASN A 140 1.53 11.86 7.03
C ASN A 140 0.23 12.61 7.36
N PRO A 141 -0.89 12.27 6.72
CA PRO A 141 -2.21 12.72 7.17
C PRO A 141 -2.55 12.13 8.54
N GLU A 142 -3.51 12.73 9.23
CA GLU A 142 -4.06 12.17 10.47
C GLU A 142 -4.76 10.84 10.21
N VAL A 143 -5.61 10.84 9.17
CA VAL A 143 -6.43 9.70 8.74
C VAL A 143 -6.45 9.71 7.22
N SER A 144 -6.23 8.56 6.61
CA SER A 144 -6.40 8.35 5.18
C SER A 144 -7.68 7.57 4.90
N SER A 145 -8.24 7.71 3.71
CA SER A 145 -9.48 7.03 3.36
C SER A 145 -9.62 6.67 1.89
N VAL A 146 -10.38 5.60 1.64
CA VAL A 146 -10.77 5.12 0.31
C VAL A 146 -12.27 4.87 0.30
N THR A 147 -12.98 5.62 -0.55
CA THR A 147 -14.42 5.41 -0.80
C THR A 147 -14.59 4.74 -2.15
N TYR A 148 -15.17 3.55 -2.16
CA TYR A 148 -15.50 2.83 -3.39
C TYR A 148 -16.78 3.39 -4.00
N LEU A 149 -16.64 3.90 -5.23
CA LEU A 149 -17.74 4.36 -6.08
C LEU A 149 -18.12 3.29 -7.11
N GLY A 150 -17.51 2.09 -7.05
CA GLY A 150 -17.80 0.97 -7.92
C GLY A 150 -17.56 -0.37 -7.20
N MET A 151 -18.07 -1.47 -7.77
CA MET A 151 -17.99 -2.83 -7.17
C MET A 151 -16.85 -3.69 -7.71
N SER A 152 -16.03 -3.14 -8.62
CA SER A 152 -15.06 -3.89 -9.40
C SER A 152 -13.62 -3.50 -9.12
N GLY A 153 -12.70 -4.38 -9.52
CA GLY A 153 -11.26 -4.21 -9.39
C GLY A 153 -10.65 -4.84 -8.13
N ALA A 154 -9.39 -4.50 -7.89
CA ALA A 154 -8.60 -5.03 -6.79
C ALA A 154 -8.95 -4.41 -5.42
N PRO A 155 -8.90 -5.22 -4.33
CA PRO A 155 -9.10 -4.74 -2.97
C PRO A 155 -7.95 -3.84 -2.50
N THR A 156 -8.26 -2.95 -1.55
CA THR A 156 -7.24 -2.21 -0.80
C THR A 156 -6.79 -3.05 0.40
N LEU A 157 -5.49 -3.13 0.65
CA LEU A 157 -4.90 -3.74 1.84
C LEU A 157 -4.17 -2.67 2.64
N VAL A 158 -4.56 -2.51 3.89
CA VAL A 158 -3.86 -1.67 4.88
C VAL A 158 -3.09 -2.58 5.82
N LEU A 159 -1.81 -2.32 6.03
CA LEU A 159 -0.96 -3.06 6.94
C LEU A 159 -0.80 -2.27 8.23
N ASN A 160 -0.77 -2.94 9.38
CA ASN A 160 -0.52 -2.29 10.66
C ASN A 160 0.98 -1.97 10.86
N GLN A 161 1.55 -1.30 9.86
CA GLN A 161 2.98 -1.07 9.70
C GLN A 161 3.23 0.40 9.38
N THR A 162 4.07 1.06 10.19
CA THR A 162 4.51 2.44 10.02
C THR A 162 5.96 2.48 9.52
N ILE A 163 6.47 3.68 9.24
CA ILE A 163 7.91 3.88 9.06
C ILE A 163 8.50 4.20 10.43
N GLY A 164 9.52 3.44 10.85
CA GLY A 164 10.22 3.65 12.11
C GLY A 164 11.15 4.87 12.09
N HIS A 165 11.57 5.31 13.27
CA HIS A 165 12.38 6.53 13.50
C HIS A 165 13.81 6.52 12.87
N GLY A 166 14.18 5.47 12.12
CA GLY A 166 15.55 5.18 11.69
C GLY A 166 15.85 5.26 10.19
N ALA A 167 15.04 5.96 9.39
CA ALA A 167 15.17 6.08 7.92
C ALA A 167 15.01 4.75 7.15
N ASN A 168 13.79 4.53 6.63
CA ASN A 168 13.39 3.42 5.74
C ASN A 168 13.22 2.04 6.39
N GLU A 169 13.25 1.95 7.71
CA GLU A 169 12.84 0.72 8.40
C GLU A 169 11.33 0.74 8.67
N MET A 170 10.70 -0.41 8.50
CA MET A 170 9.28 -0.57 8.80
C MET A 170 9.09 -0.98 10.26
N GLU A 171 8.07 -0.46 10.92
CA GLU A 171 7.75 -0.77 12.31
C GLU A 171 6.29 -1.23 12.47
N PRO A 172 6.02 -2.46 12.94
CA PRO A 172 6.99 -3.55 13.08
C PRO A 172 7.59 -3.96 11.72
N ARG A 173 8.73 -4.64 11.74
CA ARG A 173 9.43 -5.06 10.51
C ARG A 173 8.56 -5.91 9.58
N LEU A 174 7.68 -6.73 10.14
CA LEU A 174 6.60 -7.41 9.43
C LEU A 174 5.28 -7.05 10.10
N ALA A 175 4.27 -6.73 9.32
CA ALA A 175 2.92 -6.46 9.80
C ALA A 175 2.32 -7.76 10.36
N PRO A 176 1.99 -7.85 11.66
CA PRO A 176 1.25 -9.00 12.18
C PRO A 176 -0.22 -8.99 11.75
N HIS A 177 -0.76 -7.82 11.41
CA HIS A 177 -2.17 -7.63 11.05
C HIS A 177 -2.35 -6.75 9.82
N GLY A 178 -3.41 -7.00 9.07
CA GLY A 178 -3.81 -6.15 7.95
C GLY A 178 -5.32 -6.12 7.80
N LEU A 179 -5.84 -5.07 7.17
CA LEU A 179 -7.25 -4.96 6.84
C LEU A 179 -7.40 -4.99 5.32
N LEU A 180 -8.04 -6.04 4.81
CA LEU A 180 -8.33 -6.21 3.39
C LEU A 180 -9.78 -5.79 3.12
N ALA A 181 -9.98 -4.79 2.27
CA ALA A 181 -11.32 -4.31 1.89
C ALA A 181 -11.54 -4.50 0.39
N HIS A 182 -12.54 -5.30 0.00
CA HIS A 182 -12.93 -5.42 -1.40
C HIS A 182 -13.81 -4.25 -1.84
N PRO A 183 -13.79 -3.90 -3.15
CA PRO A 183 -14.72 -2.93 -3.69
C PRO A 183 -16.17 -3.34 -3.44
N HIS A 184 -16.96 -2.38 -2.94
CA HIS A 184 -18.40 -2.45 -2.75
C HIS A 184 -18.95 -1.03 -2.88
N LEU A 185 -20.12 -0.84 -3.48
CA LEU A 185 -20.69 0.51 -3.64
C LEU A 185 -20.83 1.18 -2.27
N ASN A 186 -20.45 2.46 -2.22
CA ASN A 186 -20.59 3.29 -1.04
C ASN A 186 -19.89 2.74 0.22
N ARG A 187 -18.88 1.88 0.03
CA ARG A 187 -17.97 1.44 1.09
C ARG A 187 -16.89 2.49 1.30
N HIS A 188 -16.75 2.93 2.54
CA HIS A 188 -15.70 3.84 2.96
C HIS A 188 -14.77 3.15 3.96
N LEU A 189 -13.52 3.00 3.55
CA LEU A 189 -12.41 2.53 4.38
C LEU A 189 -11.69 3.75 4.96
N ILE A 190 -11.50 3.80 6.28
CA ILE A 190 -10.62 4.75 6.96
C ILE A 190 -9.49 4.00 7.68
N PHE A 191 -8.32 4.62 7.78
CA PHE A 191 -7.18 4.06 8.48
C PHE A 191 -6.24 5.18 8.95
N ARG A 192 -5.38 4.88 9.92
CA ARG A 192 -4.38 5.86 10.38
C ARG A 192 -3.49 6.26 9.19
N GLY A 193 -3.24 7.56 9.02
CA GLY A 193 -2.56 8.07 7.83
C GLY A 193 -1.07 7.72 7.73
N ASP A 194 -0.49 7.18 8.81
CA ASP A 194 0.91 6.74 8.90
C ASP A 194 1.13 5.26 8.51
N LEU A 195 0.09 4.58 8.01
CA LEU A 195 0.14 3.14 7.71
C LEU A 195 0.46 2.84 6.25
N ASN A 196 1.23 1.78 6.06
CA ASN A 196 1.55 1.23 4.75
C ASN A 196 0.32 0.58 4.13
N HIS A 197 -0.01 0.95 2.90
CA HIS A 197 -1.17 0.40 2.22
C HIS A 197 -0.98 0.37 0.71
N GLY A 198 -1.77 -0.48 0.04
CA GLY A 198 -1.71 -0.66 -1.40
C GLY A 198 -2.97 -1.30 -1.96
N VAL A 199 -2.97 -1.55 -3.26
CA VAL A 199 -4.09 -2.23 -3.94
C VAL A 199 -3.59 -3.57 -4.48
N VAL A 200 -4.27 -4.65 -4.09
CA VAL A 200 -3.80 -6.03 -4.28
C VAL A 200 -4.35 -6.62 -5.58
N GLY A 201 -3.65 -6.35 -6.68
CA GLY A 201 -4.02 -6.79 -8.03
C GLY A 201 -4.45 -8.26 -8.16
N PRO A 202 -3.64 -9.23 -7.66
CA PRO A 202 -3.96 -10.66 -7.73
C PRO A 202 -5.28 -11.09 -7.08
N LEU A 203 -5.90 -10.23 -6.27
CA LEU A 203 -7.20 -10.48 -5.62
C LEU A 203 -8.38 -9.78 -6.31
N ALA A 204 -8.18 -9.17 -7.48
CA ALA A 204 -9.24 -8.53 -8.25
C ALA A 204 -10.33 -9.51 -8.70
N ARG A 205 -11.57 -9.01 -8.81
CA ARG A 205 -12.72 -9.83 -9.22
C ARG A 205 -12.73 -10.06 -10.74
N GLN A 206 -12.27 -11.23 -11.20
CA GLN A 206 -12.22 -11.57 -12.64
C GLN A 206 -13.60 -11.60 -13.35
N THR A 207 -14.69 -11.80 -12.60
CA THR A 207 -16.03 -12.08 -13.13
C THR A 207 -16.88 -10.84 -13.39
N ALA A 208 -16.43 -9.64 -13.03
CA ALA A 208 -17.18 -8.43 -13.32
C ALA A 208 -17.09 -8.14 -14.82
N THR A 209 -18.24 -8.08 -15.50
CA THR A 209 -18.35 -7.67 -16.91
C THR A 209 -17.84 -6.25 -17.11
N GLU A 210 -17.85 -5.44 -16.06
CA GLU A 210 -17.24 -4.12 -15.98
C GLU A 210 -16.04 -4.15 -15.03
N ARG A 211 -14.83 -4.11 -15.58
CA ARG A 211 -13.57 -4.05 -14.80
C ARG A 211 -13.15 -2.61 -14.60
N ARG A 212 -13.95 -1.85 -13.86
CA ARG A 212 -13.60 -0.47 -13.49
C ARG A 212 -13.51 -0.31 -11.98
N ARG A 213 -12.32 0.00 -11.48
CA ARG A 213 -12.11 0.39 -10.08
C ARG A 213 -12.25 1.91 -9.99
N LEU A 214 -13.35 2.37 -9.40
CA LEU A 214 -13.63 3.80 -9.22
C LEU A 214 -13.61 4.14 -7.73
N VAL A 215 -12.75 5.06 -7.32
CA VAL A 215 -12.60 5.45 -5.92
C VAL A 215 -12.46 6.97 -5.75
N LEU A 216 -13.03 7.48 -4.65
CA LEU A 216 -12.73 8.79 -4.08
C LEU A 216 -11.80 8.59 -2.88
N LEU A 217 -10.64 9.24 -2.92
CA LEU A 217 -9.67 9.21 -1.83
C LEU A 217 -9.66 10.56 -1.13
N ILE A 218 -9.58 10.52 0.20
CA ILE A 218 -9.44 11.72 1.03
C ILE A 218 -8.45 11.44 2.15
N ASN A 219 -7.42 12.29 2.22
CA ASN A 219 -6.48 12.37 3.32
C ASN A 219 -6.85 13.56 4.20
N TRP A 220 -7.02 13.32 5.50
CA TRP A 220 -7.41 14.33 6.48
C TRP A 220 -6.18 14.90 7.17
N TRP A 221 -5.99 16.21 7.06
CA TRP A 221 -4.75 16.85 7.51
C TRP A 221 -4.99 17.83 8.64
N ARG A 222 -4.08 17.84 9.62
CA ARG A 222 -3.92 18.96 10.54
C ARG A 222 -3.19 20.12 9.87
N ALA A 223 -3.16 21.27 10.54
CA ALA A 223 -2.41 22.42 10.07
C ALA A 223 -0.88 22.15 10.07
N PRO A 224 -0.13 22.64 9.07
CA PRO A 224 -0.63 23.31 7.86
C PRO A 224 -1.13 22.31 6.81
N ALA A 225 -1.89 22.80 5.82
CA ALA A 225 -2.29 22.01 4.65
C ALA A 225 -1.07 21.38 3.92
N PRO A 226 -1.26 20.29 3.15
CA PRO A 226 -0.22 19.74 2.28
C PRO A 226 0.35 20.78 1.33
N SER A 227 1.65 20.66 1.07
CA SER A 227 2.43 21.68 0.39
C SER A 227 2.20 21.65 -1.13
N GLU A 228 2.16 22.83 -1.74
CA GLU A 228 2.18 22.97 -3.19
C GLU A 228 3.51 22.46 -3.78
N PRO A 229 3.56 22.09 -5.08
CA PRO A 229 2.46 22.09 -6.06
C PRO A 229 1.64 20.79 -6.05
N ARG A 230 1.94 19.84 -5.15
CA ARG A 230 1.32 18.52 -5.18
C ARG A 230 -0.12 18.52 -4.69
N CYS A 231 -0.45 19.40 -3.74
CA CYS A 231 -1.81 19.65 -3.30
C CYS A 231 -2.12 21.14 -3.48
N MET A 232 -3.20 21.48 -4.18
CA MET A 232 -3.58 22.87 -4.43
C MET A 232 -5.07 23.10 -4.15
N PRO A 233 -5.46 24.27 -3.63
CA PRO A 233 -6.88 24.62 -3.55
C PRO A 233 -7.47 24.76 -4.96
N MET A 234 -8.70 24.29 -5.15
CA MET A 234 -9.43 24.53 -6.40
C MET A 234 -10.23 25.84 -6.29
N SER A 235 -10.00 26.77 -7.21
CA SER A 235 -10.75 28.03 -7.27
C SER A 235 -12.19 27.80 -7.73
N GLU A 236 -13.11 28.71 -7.38
CA GLU A 236 -14.49 28.66 -7.88
C GLU A 236 -14.59 28.69 -9.40
N ASP A 237 -13.72 29.46 -10.06
CA ASP A 237 -13.66 29.48 -11.52
C ASP A 237 -13.22 28.12 -12.07
N ALA A 238 -12.23 27.45 -11.45
CA ALA A 238 -11.84 26.09 -11.84
C ALA A 238 -12.97 25.07 -11.61
N TRP A 239 -13.73 25.19 -10.52
CA TRP A 239 -14.93 24.40 -10.28
C TRP A 239 -16.00 24.64 -11.36
N ARG A 240 -16.22 25.90 -11.75
CA ARG A 240 -17.20 26.31 -12.77
C ARG A 240 -16.79 25.80 -14.15
N GLU A 241 -15.53 25.95 -14.53
CA GLU A 241 -14.97 25.46 -15.79
C GLU A 241 -15.12 23.93 -15.94
N ARG A 242 -15.12 23.19 -14.83
CA ARG A 242 -15.31 21.73 -14.81
C ARG A 242 -16.76 21.30 -14.70
N GLY A 243 -17.70 22.24 -14.64
CA GLY A 243 -19.13 21.96 -14.47
C GLY A 243 -19.44 21.29 -13.13
N LEU A 244 -18.65 21.60 -12.10
CA LEU A 244 -18.77 21.02 -10.76
C LEU A 244 -19.41 21.98 -9.76
N LEU A 245 -19.39 23.28 -10.03
CA LEU A 245 -20.07 24.27 -9.20
C LEU A 245 -21.59 24.14 -9.40
N GLU A 246 -22.30 23.62 -8.40
CA GLU A 246 -23.76 23.51 -8.45
C GLU A 246 -24.42 24.83 -8.03
N GLN A 247 -25.50 25.22 -8.72
CA GLN A 247 -26.38 26.29 -8.24
C GLN A 247 -27.21 25.75 -7.07
N SER A 248 -26.71 25.98 -5.86
CA SER A 248 -27.34 25.83 -4.54
C SER A 248 -28.80 25.32 -4.52
N SER A 249 -29.00 24.01 -4.35
CA SER A 249 -30.21 23.48 -3.71
C SER A 249 -30.04 22.09 -3.10
N THR A 250 -29.07 21.30 -3.55
CA THR A 250 -28.69 19.97 -3.02
C THR A 250 -27.66 20.04 -1.88
N ALA A 251 -26.78 21.06 -1.91
CA ALA A 251 -25.68 21.23 -0.96
C ALA A 251 -26.09 21.66 0.47
N ALA A 252 -27.28 22.25 0.65
CA ALA A 252 -27.76 22.68 1.97
C ALA A 252 -28.28 21.52 2.87
N SER A 253 -28.41 20.30 2.32
CA SER A 253 -28.90 19.12 3.05
C SER A 253 -27.81 18.35 3.84
N THR A 254 -26.57 18.84 3.85
CA THR A 254 -25.39 17.95 3.84
C THR A 254 -24.71 17.70 5.19
N ILE A 255 -24.88 18.55 6.21
CA ILE A 255 -24.32 18.26 7.54
C ILE A 255 -25.40 17.74 8.49
N ALA A 256 -26.49 18.48 8.69
CA ALA A 256 -27.60 18.00 9.53
C ALA A 256 -28.21 16.70 8.98
N GLY A 257 -28.31 16.59 7.65
CA GLY A 257 -28.73 15.36 6.98
C GLY A 257 -27.72 14.23 7.18
N ALA A 258 -26.41 14.50 7.09
CA ALA A 258 -25.37 13.52 7.40
C ALA A 258 -25.45 13.06 8.86
N LYS A 259 -25.62 13.96 9.83
CA LYS A 259 -25.82 13.60 11.24
C LYS A 259 -27.03 12.68 11.42
N ALA A 260 -28.16 13.05 10.83
CA ALA A 260 -29.38 12.25 10.89
C ALA A 260 -29.24 10.90 10.16
N TRP A 261 -28.52 10.86 9.05
CA TRP A 261 -28.18 9.64 8.32
C TRP A 261 -27.34 8.72 9.20
N MET A 262 -26.25 9.25 9.74
CA MET A 262 -25.32 8.54 10.62
C MET A 262 -26.00 8.00 11.88
N ALA A 263 -26.87 8.79 12.52
CA ALA A 263 -27.59 8.36 13.71
C ALA A 263 -28.57 7.19 13.46
N ARG A 264 -28.98 6.97 12.21
CA ARG A 264 -29.84 5.83 11.83
C ARG A 264 -29.06 4.60 11.39
N ARG A 265 -27.75 4.72 11.17
CA ARG A 265 -26.95 3.60 10.70
C ARG A 265 -26.71 2.63 11.84
N PRO A 266 -26.75 1.32 11.57
CA PRO A 266 -26.20 0.37 12.51
C PRO A 266 -24.72 0.70 12.76
N PRO A 267 -24.20 0.43 13.96
CA PRO A 267 -22.77 0.49 14.17
C PRO A 267 -22.07 -0.42 13.16
N PRO A 268 -20.86 -0.07 12.69
CA PRO A 268 -20.12 -0.94 11.80
C PRO A 268 -19.95 -2.31 12.45
N SER A 269 -20.26 -3.36 11.70
CA SER A 269 -19.93 -4.71 12.13
C SER A 269 -18.41 -4.81 12.25
N PRO A 270 -17.87 -5.42 13.32
CA PRO A 270 -16.44 -5.68 13.39
C PRO A 270 -16.04 -6.54 12.17
N PRO A 271 -14.87 -6.29 11.56
CA PRO A 271 -14.38 -7.13 10.49
C PRO A 271 -14.27 -8.58 10.95
N ALA A 272 -14.64 -9.52 10.09
CA ALA A 272 -14.39 -10.93 10.35
C ALA A 272 -12.87 -11.13 10.45
N ALA A 273 -12.41 -11.68 11.58
CA ALA A 273 -11.02 -12.06 11.74
C ALA A 273 -10.74 -13.32 10.90
N VAL A 274 -9.76 -13.22 10.02
CA VAL A 274 -9.27 -14.30 9.17
C VAL A 274 -7.80 -14.51 9.48
N THR A 275 -7.51 -15.55 10.26
CA THR A 275 -6.14 -15.99 10.47
C THR A 275 -5.67 -16.76 9.24
N VAL A 276 -4.60 -16.28 8.59
CA VAL A 276 -4.01 -17.01 7.47
C VAL A 276 -3.34 -18.26 8.03
N PRO A 277 -3.77 -19.47 7.65
CA PRO A 277 -3.10 -20.66 8.16
C PRO A 277 -1.64 -20.66 7.65
N PRO A 278 -0.69 -21.17 8.43
CA PRO A 278 0.66 -21.40 7.93
C PRO A 278 0.57 -22.24 6.65
N PRO A 279 1.41 -21.95 5.62
CA PRO A 279 1.35 -22.68 4.37
C PRO A 279 1.53 -24.18 4.67
N PRO A 280 0.55 -25.05 4.37
CA PRO A 280 0.75 -26.46 4.61
C PRO A 280 1.83 -26.96 3.63
N ALA A 281 2.77 -27.75 4.12
CA ALA A 281 3.79 -28.38 3.27
C ALA A 281 3.20 -29.26 2.15
N ALA A 282 1.90 -29.62 2.21
CA ALA A 282 1.30 -30.57 1.26
C ALA A 282 -0.24 -30.53 1.08
N GLN A 283 -1.00 -29.64 1.71
CA GLN A 283 -2.48 -29.78 1.76
C GLN A 283 -3.26 -28.68 1.05
N GLY A 284 -3.22 -28.66 -0.29
CA GLY A 284 -4.32 -28.26 -1.20
C GLY A 284 -4.96 -26.87 -1.12
N ARG A 285 -4.79 -26.09 -0.04
CA ARG A 285 -5.30 -24.73 0.10
C ARG A 285 -4.37 -23.78 -0.64
N ARG A 286 -4.92 -23.09 -1.63
CA ARG A 286 -4.19 -22.13 -2.45
C ARG A 286 -4.03 -20.83 -1.67
N HIS A 287 -2.86 -20.56 -1.13
CA HIS A 287 -2.52 -19.20 -0.70
C HIS A 287 -2.26 -18.34 -1.93
N THR A 288 -2.72 -17.11 -1.92
CA THR A 288 -2.24 -16.11 -2.87
C THR A 288 -1.11 -15.34 -2.21
N TRP A 289 0.11 -15.59 -2.65
CA TRP A 289 1.25 -14.81 -2.18
C TRP A 289 1.28 -13.47 -2.89
N ILE A 290 1.28 -12.40 -2.10
CA ILE A 290 1.53 -11.06 -2.62
C ILE A 290 2.96 -10.68 -2.32
N VAL A 291 3.59 -10.01 -3.29
CA VAL A 291 4.94 -9.49 -3.17
C VAL A 291 4.84 -8.01 -3.45
N PHE A 292 5.40 -7.19 -2.57
CA PHE A 292 5.44 -5.76 -2.78
C PHE A 292 6.77 -5.16 -2.33
N GLU A 293 7.15 -4.11 -3.03
CA GLU A 293 8.34 -3.30 -2.75
C GLU A 293 7.96 -2.12 -1.87
N VAL A 294 8.76 -1.81 -0.86
CA VAL A 294 8.57 -0.69 0.07
C VAL A 294 9.82 0.17 0.09
N GLY A 295 9.97 1.04 -0.92
CA GLY A 295 11.13 1.95 -1.04
C GLY A 295 12.48 1.21 -1.11
N ASP A 296 13.51 1.89 -1.60
CA ASP A 296 14.93 1.49 -1.45
C ASP A 296 15.27 0.01 -1.67
N GLY A 297 14.55 -0.65 -2.59
CA GLY A 297 14.74 -2.07 -2.90
C GLY A 297 14.43 -3.04 -1.76
N PHE A 298 13.60 -2.69 -0.78
CA PHE A 298 13.09 -3.65 0.19
C PHE A 298 11.83 -4.33 -0.35
N VAL A 299 11.80 -5.66 -0.29
CA VAL A 299 10.67 -6.47 -0.74
C VAL A 299 10.12 -7.31 0.40
N TYR A 300 8.80 -7.30 0.51
CA TYR A 300 8.07 -8.10 1.46
C TYR A 300 7.12 -9.04 0.72
N GLN A 301 6.86 -10.19 1.34
CA GLN A 301 5.91 -11.15 0.82
C GLN A 301 4.97 -11.60 1.93
N TYR A 302 3.67 -11.57 1.65
CA TYR A 302 2.61 -11.97 2.59
C TYR A 302 1.70 -12.99 1.92
N ALA A 303 1.35 -14.04 2.65
CA ALA A 303 0.32 -14.98 2.23
C ALA A 303 -1.05 -14.34 2.47
N LEU A 304 -1.91 -14.33 1.46
CA LEU A 304 -3.31 -13.94 1.61
C LEU A 304 -4.21 -15.17 1.49
N PRO A 305 -5.36 -15.16 2.18
CA PRO A 305 -6.38 -16.19 1.99
C PRO A 305 -6.85 -16.15 0.52
N HIS A 306 -7.16 -17.33 -0.05
CA HIS A 306 -7.77 -17.37 -1.37
C HIS A 306 -9.11 -16.64 -1.31
N ARG A 307 -9.46 -15.86 -2.32
CA ARG A 307 -10.72 -15.12 -2.31
C ARG A 307 -11.96 -16.02 -2.10
N GLU A 308 -11.98 -17.21 -2.68
CA GLU A 308 -13.07 -18.19 -2.49
C GLU A 308 -13.24 -18.67 -1.04
N SER A 309 -12.24 -18.43 -0.18
CA SER A 309 -12.29 -18.78 1.25
C SER A 309 -12.75 -17.62 2.13
N VAL A 310 -12.99 -16.44 1.55
CA VAL A 310 -13.41 -15.24 2.28
C VAL A 310 -14.76 -14.81 1.74
N ASP A 311 -15.83 -15.32 2.37
CA ASP A 311 -17.21 -14.87 2.11
C ASP A 311 -17.42 -13.41 2.56
N ALA A 312 -16.54 -12.90 3.43
CA ALA A 312 -16.59 -11.54 3.94
C ALA A 312 -16.09 -10.53 2.89
N GLU A 313 -16.81 -9.43 2.74
CA GLU A 313 -16.41 -8.40 1.78
C GLU A 313 -15.22 -7.54 2.25
N TYR A 314 -14.91 -7.62 3.54
CA TYR A 314 -13.68 -7.11 4.15
C TYR A 314 -13.27 -8.02 5.31
N SER A 315 -11.98 -8.05 5.65
CA SER A 315 -11.46 -8.96 6.68
C SER A 315 -10.25 -8.38 7.40
N LEU A 316 -10.16 -8.66 8.70
CA LEU A 316 -8.92 -8.49 9.45
C LEU A 316 -8.07 -9.73 9.20
N VAL A 317 -6.95 -9.55 8.51
CA VAL A 317 -6.00 -10.60 8.18
C VAL A 317 -4.95 -10.66 9.28
N GLU A 318 -4.72 -11.84 9.82
CA GLU A 318 -3.62 -12.08 10.77
C GLU A 318 -2.57 -12.98 10.13
N TRP A 319 -1.30 -12.58 10.23
CA TRP A 319 -0.17 -13.33 9.71
C TRP A 319 0.63 -13.97 10.84
N PRO A 320 0.41 -15.27 11.14
CA PRO A 320 1.27 -15.98 12.06
C PRO A 320 2.69 -16.15 11.49
N ALA A 321 3.62 -16.59 12.33
CA ALA A 321 4.99 -16.91 11.93
C ALA A 321 5.01 -17.82 10.68
N GLY A 322 5.88 -17.50 9.72
CA GLY A 322 6.01 -18.23 8.46
C GLY A 322 4.97 -17.90 7.37
N THR A 323 4.00 -17.01 7.63
CA THR A 323 3.04 -16.54 6.60
C THR A 323 3.39 -15.18 6.00
N ALA A 324 4.42 -14.53 6.52
CA ALA A 324 4.99 -13.30 6.00
C ALA A 324 6.51 -13.38 6.04
N ILE A 325 7.18 -12.75 5.07
CA ILE A 325 8.64 -12.65 5.02
C ILE A 325 9.07 -11.27 4.57
N GLY A 326 10.26 -10.91 5.02
CA GLY A 326 10.95 -9.71 4.62
C GLY A 326 11.66 -9.04 5.79
N PRO A 327 12.33 -7.92 5.51
CA PRO A 327 12.68 -7.44 4.17
C PRO A 327 13.63 -8.42 3.47
N LEU A 328 13.29 -8.72 2.22
CA LEU A 328 14.21 -9.23 1.22
C LEU A 328 14.83 -8.02 0.52
N LEU A 329 16.12 -8.05 0.26
CA LEU A 329 16.78 -6.99 -0.49
C LEU A 329 16.63 -7.26 -1.98
N GLN A 330 16.48 -6.21 -2.78
CA GLN A 330 16.47 -6.31 -4.22
C GLN A 330 17.80 -5.82 -4.78
N MET A 331 18.39 -6.62 -5.67
CA MET A 331 19.48 -6.15 -6.51
C MET A 331 18.90 -5.20 -7.57
N SER A 332 18.94 -3.90 -7.28
CA SER A 332 18.56 -2.81 -8.19
C SER A 332 19.36 -1.55 -7.85
N PRO A 333 19.38 -0.51 -8.71
CA PRO A 333 20.00 0.77 -8.37
C PRO A 333 19.48 1.37 -7.05
N ALA A 334 18.19 1.20 -6.75
CA ALA A 334 17.58 1.68 -5.51
C ALA A 334 17.93 0.80 -4.29
N GLY A 335 18.03 -0.52 -4.47
CA GLY A 335 18.33 -1.47 -3.39
C GLY A 335 19.82 -1.67 -3.09
N MET A 336 20.70 -1.29 -4.02
CA MET A 336 22.15 -1.48 -3.87
C MET A 336 22.73 -0.87 -2.59
N PRO A 337 22.35 0.36 -2.16
CA PRO A 337 22.83 0.91 -0.90
C PRO A 337 22.51 0.00 0.30
N ALA A 338 21.30 -0.56 0.37
CA ALA A 338 20.88 -1.47 1.44
C ALA A 338 21.62 -2.83 1.35
N VAL A 339 21.82 -3.36 0.14
CA VAL A 339 22.63 -4.58 -0.10
C VAL A 339 24.06 -4.40 0.40
N ILE A 340 24.67 -3.25 0.15
CA ILE A 340 26.05 -2.95 0.58
C ILE A 340 26.12 -2.68 2.09
N ALA A 341 25.15 -1.97 2.65
CA ALA A 341 25.15 -1.58 4.06
C ALA A 341 24.97 -2.77 5.02
N ASP A 342 24.26 -3.82 4.59
CA ASP A 342 24.10 -5.02 5.39
C ASP A 342 25.44 -5.79 5.44
N ALA A 343 26.02 -5.98 6.63
CA ALA A 343 27.31 -6.66 6.81
C ALA A 343 27.24 -8.19 6.72
N ARG A 344 26.05 -8.78 6.76
CA ARG A 344 25.87 -10.24 6.76
C ARG A 344 26.23 -10.85 5.40
N PRO A 345 26.55 -12.14 5.31
CA PRO A 345 26.62 -12.81 4.02
C PRO A 345 25.28 -12.73 3.28
N LYS A 346 25.34 -12.56 1.95
CA LYS A 346 24.18 -12.35 1.09
C LYS A 346 23.83 -13.62 0.34
N LEU A 347 22.63 -14.13 0.57
CA LEU A 347 22.05 -15.21 -0.22
C LEU A 347 21.26 -14.62 -1.39
N HIS A 348 21.84 -14.65 -2.57
CA HIS A 348 21.20 -14.25 -3.81
C HIS A 348 20.30 -15.38 -4.32
N LEU A 349 18.99 -15.12 -4.38
CA LEU A 349 18.02 -15.93 -5.12
C LEU A 349 17.97 -15.38 -6.55
N VAL A 350 18.57 -16.12 -7.48
CA VAL A 350 18.70 -15.71 -8.88
C VAL A 350 17.52 -16.26 -9.65
N LEU A 351 16.63 -15.37 -10.09
CA LEU A 351 15.35 -15.72 -10.70
C LEU A 351 15.28 -15.21 -12.13
N ASP A 352 14.64 -15.99 -13.00
CA ASP A 352 14.30 -15.56 -14.36
C ASP A 352 12.96 -14.82 -14.32
N GLY A 353 13.02 -13.50 -14.18
CA GLY A 353 11.81 -12.69 -14.16
C GLY A 353 12.05 -11.26 -13.72
N ARG A 354 11.42 -10.34 -14.47
CA ARG A 354 11.46 -8.90 -14.18
C ARG A 354 11.01 -8.64 -12.74
N PRO A 355 11.59 -7.64 -12.04
CA PRO A 355 11.20 -7.25 -10.68
C PRO A 355 9.70 -7.17 -10.39
N LYS A 356 8.91 -6.76 -11.39
CA LYS A 356 7.46 -6.59 -11.27
C LYS A 356 6.66 -7.89 -11.21
N LEU A 357 7.30 -9.05 -11.40
CA LEU A 357 6.66 -10.37 -11.51
C LEU A 357 7.13 -11.37 -10.45
N TRP A 358 7.82 -10.92 -9.40
CA TRP A 358 8.30 -11.82 -8.35
C TRP A 358 7.15 -12.53 -7.61
N ALA A 359 5.96 -11.93 -7.62
CA ALA A 359 4.73 -12.58 -7.21
C ALA A 359 4.46 -13.83 -8.08
N GLY A 360 4.71 -15.01 -7.51
CA GLY A 360 4.58 -16.31 -8.18
C GLY A 360 5.91 -16.99 -8.55
N LEU A 361 7.03 -16.25 -8.53
CA LEU A 361 8.38 -16.83 -8.72
C LEU A 361 9.03 -17.25 -7.40
N LEU A 362 8.68 -16.58 -6.30
CA LEU A 362 9.20 -16.93 -4.98
C LEU A 362 8.64 -18.28 -4.52
N PRO A 363 9.51 -19.25 -4.19
CA PRO A 363 9.06 -20.57 -3.75
C PRO A 363 8.29 -20.50 -2.43
N SER A 364 7.24 -21.33 -2.28
CA SER A 364 6.40 -21.36 -1.07
C SER A 364 7.14 -21.79 0.20
N TRP A 365 8.30 -22.43 0.08
CA TRP A 365 9.17 -22.82 1.20
C TRP A 365 10.13 -21.71 1.66
N LEU A 366 10.23 -20.60 0.93
CA LEU A 366 11.12 -19.50 1.25
C LEU A 366 10.87 -18.91 2.65
N PRO A 367 9.63 -18.78 3.16
CA PRO A 367 9.38 -18.33 4.52
C PRO A 367 10.02 -19.14 5.63
N ALA A 368 9.88 -20.46 5.59
CA ALA A 368 10.54 -21.32 6.58
C ALA A 368 12.06 -21.21 6.52
N LEU A 369 12.63 -20.99 5.32
CA LEU A 369 14.07 -20.78 5.15
C LEU A 369 14.52 -19.42 5.69
N HIS A 370 13.76 -18.36 5.43
CA HIS A 370 14.04 -17.01 5.91
C HIS A 370 13.90 -16.92 7.44
N GLU A 371 12.89 -17.57 8.02
CA GLU A 371 12.76 -17.68 9.47
C GLU A 371 13.98 -18.36 10.10
N GLN A 372 14.45 -19.46 9.48
CA GLN A 372 15.59 -20.21 10.01
C GLN A 372 16.93 -19.47 9.86
N TYR A 373 17.18 -18.80 8.74
CA TYR A 373 18.51 -18.27 8.40
C TYR A 373 18.59 -16.74 8.27
N GLY A 374 17.45 -16.04 8.30
CA GLY A 374 17.35 -14.60 8.06
C GLY A 374 18.00 -13.72 9.13
N ALA A 375 18.40 -14.27 10.29
CA ALA A 375 19.26 -13.58 11.25
C ALA A 375 20.74 -13.60 10.81
N ALA A 376 21.19 -14.71 10.21
CA ALA A 376 22.58 -14.92 9.80
C ALA A 376 22.89 -14.44 8.38
N LEU A 377 21.88 -14.41 7.50
CA LEU A 377 22.01 -14.09 6.08
C LEU A 377 21.11 -12.91 5.69
N GLY A 378 21.60 -12.06 4.80
CA GLY A 378 20.76 -11.14 4.04
C GLY A 378 20.23 -11.84 2.78
N PHE A 379 18.91 -11.91 2.62
CA PHE A 379 18.30 -12.49 1.43
C PHE A 379 18.23 -11.42 0.34
N VAL A 380 18.74 -11.72 -0.86
CA VAL A 380 18.78 -10.80 -1.99
C VAL A 380 18.08 -11.42 -3.18
N LEU A 381 17.12 -10.73 -3.76
CA LEU A 381 16.46 -11.10 -5.00
C LEU A 381 17.23 -10.49 -6.17
N THR A 382 17.69 -11.34 -7.08
CA THR A 382 18.50 -10.92 -8.23
C THR A 382 17.83 -11.37 -9.53
N ASP A 383 17.51 -10.42 -10.41
CA ASP A 383 17.06 -10.71 -11.77
C ASP A 383 18.25 -11.23 -12.61
N ALA A 384 18.11 -12.45 -13.12
CA ALA A 384 19.15 -13.16 -13.85
C ALA A 384 19.55 -12.45 -15.16
N SER A 385 18.60 -11.77 -15.81
CA SER A 385 18.80 -11.09 -17.10
C SER A 385 19.39 -9.70 -16.92
N GLU A 386 18.89 -8.91 -15.97
CA GLU A 386 19.36 -7.55 -15.70
C GLU A 386 20.79 -7.56 -15.12
N HIS A 387 21.13 -8.61 -14.36
CA HIS A 387 22.42 -8.72 -13.69
C HIS A 387 23.33 -9.81 -14.28
N ALA A 388 23.05 -10.27 -15.51
CA ALA A 388 23.75 -11.39 -16.15
C ALA A 388 25.28 -11.23 -16.16
N MET A 389 25.79 -10.03 -16.44
CA MET A 389 27.23 -9.75 -16.43
C MET A 389 27.84 -9.90 -15.04
N LEU A 390 27.18 -9.34 -14.01
CA LEU A 390 27.66 -9.40 -12.62
C LEU A 390 27.62 -10.84 -12.11
N LEU A 391 26.51 -11.55 -12.36
CA LEU A 391 26.33 -12.96 -12.00
C LEU A 391 27.41 -13.84 -12.63
N ARG A 392 27.66 -13.68 -13.93
CA ARG A 392 28.69 -14.45 -14.65
C ARG A 392 30.08 -14.13 -14.13
N ARG A 393 30.41 -12.85 -13.98
CA ARG A 393 31.75 -12.39 -13.59
C ARG A 393 32.11 -12.76 -12.16
N PHE A 394 31.17 -12.59 -11.21
CA PHE A 394 31.49 -12.71 -9.79
C PHE A 394 31.07 -14.05 -9.19
N PHE A 395 30.04 -14.71 -9.74
CA PHE A 395 29.54 -15.99 -9.21
C PHE A 395 29.73 -17.14 -10.19
N GLY A 396 30.11 -16.90 -11.45
CA GLY A 396 30.12 -17.94 -12.48
C GLY A 396 28.71 -18.41 -12.88
N VAL A 397 27.67 -17.67 -12.50
CA VAL A 397 26.26 -18.01 -12.77
C VAL A 397 25.81 -17.31 -14.06
N ARG A 398 25.27 -18.06 -15.02
CA ARG A 398 24.70 -17.49 -16.25
C ARG A 398 23.19 -17.29 -16.06
N ALA A 399 22.61 -16.39 -16.85
CA ALA A 399 21.17 -16.13 -16.80
C ALA A 399 20.32 -17.42 -17.01
N GLN A 400 20.75 -18.29 -17.93
CA GLN A 400 20.12 -19.58 -18.23
C GLN A 400 20.20 -20.62 -17.09
N ASP A 401 21.03 -20.37 -16.07
CA ASP A 401 21.11 -21.25 -14.90
C ASP A 401 20.01 -20.93 -13.87
N ALA A 402 19.24 -19.84 -14.07
CA ALA A 402 18.09 -19.51 -13.24
C ALA A 402 16.90 -20.48 -13.46
N PRO A 403 16.10 -20.80 -12.41
CA PRO A 403 16.26 -20.36 -11.04
C PRO A 403 17.40 -21.10 -10.31
N THR A 404 18.28 -20.34 -9.64
CA THR A 404 19.41 -20.85 -8.84
C THR A 404 19.71 -19.94 -7.65
N ALA A 405 20.78 -20.23 -6.89
CA ALA A 405 21.23 -19.41 -5.77
C ALA A 405 22.74 -19.19 -5.77
N ALA A 406 23.16 -18.08 -5.18
CA ALA A 406 24.56 -17.76 -4.96
C ALA A 406 24.75 -17.10 -3.59
N LEU A 407 25.94 -17.22 -3.00
CA LEU A 407 26.29 -16.61 -1.73
C LEU A 407 27.47 -15.66 -1.90
N HIS A 408 27.39 -14.48 -1.30
CA HIS A 408 28.50 -13.52 -1.20
C HIS A 408 28.81 -13.26 0.27
N ASN A 409 30.04 -13.53 0.69
CA ASN A 409 30.55 -13.16 2.00
C ASN A 409 31.30 -11.82 1.88
N PRO A 410 30.74 -10.70 2.35
CA PRO A 410 31.38 -9.38 2.17
C PRO A 410 32.68 -9.24 2.97
N ALA A 411 32.85 -9.98 4.08
CA ALA A 411 34.04 -9.87 4.93
C ALA A 411 35.32 -10.38 4.24
N GLY A 412 35.22 -11.46 3.47
CA GLY A 412 36.33 -12.04 2.69
C GLY A 412 36.25 -11.79 1.19
N ASN A 413 35.20 -11.09 0.73
CA ASN A 413 34.82 -10.98 -0.67
C ASN A 413 34.75 -12.35 -1.38
N GLU A 414 34.26 -13.38 -0.69
CA GLU A 414 34.15 -14.75 -1.21
C GLU A 414 32.81 -14.95 -1.88
N LYS A 415 32.78 -15.65 -3.01
CA LYS A 415 31.56 -15.91 -3.78
C LYS A 415 31.39 -17.41 -3.97
N TYR A 416 30.16 -17.87 -3.89
CA TYR A 416 29.80 -19.28 -4.03
C TYR A 416 28.57 -19.37 -4.92
N ALA A 417 28.52 -20.38 -5.80
CA ALA A 417 27.35 -20.67 -6.62
C ALA A 417 26.82 -22.05 -6.27
N MET A 418 25.50 -22.17 -6.18
CA MET A 418 24.83 -23.45 -6.02
C MET A 418 24.84 -24.20 -7.35
N GLY A 419 25.22 -25.48 -7.33
CA GLY A 419 25.10 -26.36 -8.48
C GLY A 419 23.67 -26.89 -8.63
N GLY A 420 23.19 -27.02 -9.87
CA GLY A 420 21.87 -27.60 -10.17
C GLY A 420 20.70 -26.63 -10.03
N GLN A 421 19.48 -27.17 -10.07
CA GLN A 421 18.24 -26.39 -10.01
C GLN A 421 17.85 -26.00 -8.58
N LEU A 422 17.31 -24.79 -8.41
CA LEU A 422 16.78 -24.31 -7.14
C LEU A 422 15.63 -25.19 -6.63
N ASN A 423 15.84 -25.82 -5.48
CA ASN A 423 14.82 -26.49 -4.70
C ASN A 423 15.16 -26.37 -3.19
N GLU A 424 14.17 -26.63 -2.34
CA GLU A 424 14.32 -26.45 -0.89
C GLU A 424 15.49 -27.24 -0.30
N ALA A 425 15.59 -28.54 -0.64
CA ALA A 425 16.60 -29.41 -0.06
C ALA A 425 18.02 -28.98 -0.45
N ALA A 426 18.24 -28.73 -1.75
CA ALA A 426 19.53 -28.28 -2.26
C ALA A 426 19.93 -26.92 -1.68
N LEU A 427 19.00 -25.98 -1.56
CA LEU A 427 19.30 -24.66 -1.00
C LEU A 427 19.61 -24.73 0.49
N ARG A 428 18.87 -25.54 1.27
CA ARG A 428 19.16 -25.76 2.70
C ARG A 428 20.53 -26.38 2.91
N GLU A 429 20.89 -27.36 2.09
CA GLU A 429 22.22 -27.98 2.12
C GLU A 429 23.32 -26.97 1.78
N PHE A 430 23.14 -26.20 0.70
CA PHE A 430 24.08 -25.16 0.27
C PHE A 430 24.32 -24.11 1.35
N VAL A 431 23.25 -23.59 1.97
CA VAL A 431 23.34 -22.62 3.08
C VAL A 431 24.04 -23.23 4.30
N ARG A 432 23.68 -24.45 4.69
CA ARG A 432 24.30 -25.14 5.82
C ARG A 432 25.80 -25.37 5.58
N ASP A 433 26.18 -25.78 4.37
CA ASP A 433 27.58 -26.00 4.02
C ASP A 433 28.39 -24.70 4.04
N PHE A 434 27.80 -23.59 3.60
CA PHE A 434 28.40 -22.28 3.72
C PHE A 434 28.66 -21.89 5.18
N LEU A 435 27.62 -21.98 6.02
CA LEU A 435 27.71 -21.61 7.44
C LEU A 435 28.69 -22.48 8.24
N HIS A 436 28.97 -23.70 7.77
CA HIS A 436 29.97 -24.60 8.36
C HIS A 436 31.35 -24.55 7.68
N GLY A 437 31.57 -23.63 6.72
CA GLY A 437 32.86 -23.51 6.03
C GLY A 437 33.21 -24.71 5.15
N ARG A 438 32.22 -25.48 4.69
CA ARG A 438 32.39 -26.66 3.84
C ARG A 438 32.42 -26.34 2.34
N LEU A 439 31.94 -25.17 1.96
CA LEU A 439 32.00 -24.72 0.57
C LEU A 439 33.39 -24.20 0.19
N ARG A 440 33.77 -24.43 -1.07
CA ARG A 440 34.94 -23.79 -1.68
C ARG A 440 34.49 -22.55 -2.45
N PRO A 441 35.14 -21.39 -2.29
CA PRO A 441 34.84 -20.21 -3.10
C PRO A 441 35.00 -20.51 -4.59
N ALA A 442 34.16 -19.90 -5.42
CA ALA A 442 34.37 -19.86 -6.86
C ALA A 442 35.73 -19.21 -7.13
N LYS A 443 36.53 -19.82 -8.00
CA LYS A 443 37.78 -19.20 -8.46
C LYS A 443 37.39 -17.98 -9.30
N GLU A 444 38.01 -16.85 -9.02
CA GLU A 444 37.96 -15.71 -9.95
C GLU A 444 38.76 -16.12 -11.19
N ASP A 445 38.08 -16.64 -12.21
CA ASP A 445 38.62 -16.70 -13.55
C ASP A 445 38.63 -15.25 -14.07
N LEU A 446 39.69 -14.51 -13.72
CA LEU A 446 39.94 -13.12 -14.15
C LEU A 446 40.23 -13.05 -15.65
#